data_AF-A0A529XP94-F1
#
_entry.id   AF-A0A529XP94-F1
#
_cell.length_a   1.000
_cell.length_b   1.000
_cell.length_c   1.000
_cell.angle_alpha   90.00
_cell.angle_beta   90.00
_cell.angle_gamma   90.00
#
_symmetry.space_group_name_H-M   'P 1'
#
loop_
_entity.id
_entity.type
_entity.pdbx_description
1 polymer ?
#
loop_
_entity_poly.entity_id
_entity_poly.type
_entity_poly.pdbx_seq_one_letter_code
_entity_poly.pdbx_strand_id
1 'polypeptide(L)'
;QETRPQTLGVAMADSPVGAAGWILEKFGKWADLPTTADGAPDIWSKFSEEELLTNIMLYIAPASFVTATWIYYGSRIEESLMLPAGTRIQVPTGVAAFPDPVFLPPPRSFAEKTYNIVHWTDMPRGGHFAALEEPELMLADLRTFIATVSGARS
;
A
#
# COMPACT_ATOMS: atom_id res chain seq x y z
N GLN A 1 -5.43 6.30 -13.76
CA GLN A 1 -6.02 7.25 -12.79
C GLN A 1 -5.40 8.64 -12.95
N GLU A 2 -4.09 8.76 -13.20
CA GLU A 2 -3.36 10.04 -13.31
C GLU A 2 -3.80 11.00 -14.45
N THR A 3 -4.39 10.51 -15.54
CA THR A 3 -4.66 11.34 -16.74
C THR A 3 -6.14 11.69 -16.93
N ARG A 4 -7.05 10.75 -16.68
CA ARG A 4 -8.50 10.87 -16.90
C ARG A 4 -9.30 10.22 -15.76
N PRO A 5 -9.15 10.67 -14.50
CA PRO A 5 -9.80 10.05 -13.34
C PRO A 5 -11.33 10.10 -13.44
N GLN A 6 -11.90 11.18 -13.97
CA GLN A 6 -13.35 11.36 -14.05
C GLN A 6 -14.01 10.38 -15.04
N THR A 7 -13.39 10.12 -16.19
CA THR A 7 -13.89 9.13 -17.16
C THR A 7 -13.93 7.72 -16.55
N LEU A 8 -12.84 7.31 -15.89
CA LEU A 8 -12.80 6.04 -15.17
C LEU A 8 -13.86 6.01 -14.06
N GLY A 9 -13.96 7.10 -13.30
CA GLY A 9 -14.87 7.22 -12.17
C GLY A 9 -16.34 7.07 -12.56
N VAL A 10 -16.78 7.69 -13.67
CA VAL A 10 -18.16 7.54 -14.18
C VAL A 10 -18.44 6.08 -14.53
N ALA A 11 -17.51 5.38 -15.19
CA ALA A 11 -17.69 3.97 -15.52
C ALA A 11 -17.81 3.07 -14.27
N MET A 12 -17.07 3.38 -13.21
CA MET A 12 -17.05 2.59 -11.98
C MET A 12 -18.21 2.92 -11.03
N ALA A 13 -18.73 4.15 -11.08
CA ALA A 13 -19.87 4.57 -10.27
C ALA A 13 -21.17 3.83 -10.62
N ASP A 14 -21.33 3.42 -11.88
CA ASP A 14 -22.55 2.76 -12.37
C ASP A 14 -22.48 1.21 -12.32
N SER A 15 -21.33 0.65 -11.91
CA SER A 15 -21.14 -0.81 -11.84
C SER A 15 -20.39 -1.22 -10.57
N PRO A 16 -21.13 -1.63 -9.51
CA PRO A 16 -20.55 -2.22 -8.31
C PRO A 16 -19.62 -3.41 -8.60
N VAL A 17 -19.99 -4.25 -9.57
CA VAL A 17 -19.19 -5.40 -10.01
C VAL A 17 -17.93 -4.95 -10.75
N GLY A 18 -18.03 -3.92 -11.60
CA GLY A 18 -16.87 -3.34 -12.27
C GLY A 18 -15.87 -2.74 -11.29
N ALA A 19 -16.36 -1.98 -10.29
CA ALA A 19 -15.53 -1.42 -9.22
C ALA A 19 -14.87 -2.53 -8.37
N ALA A 20 -15.64 -3.55 -7.99
CA ALA A 20 -15.11 -4.71 -7.27
C ALA A 20 -14.02 -5.43 -8.06
N GLY A 21 -14.26 -5.74 -9.34
CA GLY A 21 -13.26 -6.38 -10.20
C GLY A 21 -11.99 -5.55 -10.36
N TRP A 22 -12.13 -4.23 -10.51
CA TRP A 22 -10.98 -3.30 -10.59
C TRP A 22 -10.12 -3.31 -9.32
N ILE A 23 -10.77 -3.36 -8.15
CA ILE A 23 -10.08 -3.39 -6.85
C ILE A 23 -9.44 -4.77 -6.61
N LEU A 24 -10.19 -5.86 -6.82
CA LEU A 24 -9.74 -7.22 -6.57
C LEU A 24 -8.58 -7.65 -7.46
N GLU A 25 -8.48 -7.12 -8.69
CA GLU A 25 -7.29 -7.34 -9.53
C GLU A 25 -6.01 -6.87 -8.83
N LYS A 26 -6.06 -5.79 -8.03
CA LYS A 26 -4.91 -5.31 -7.27
C LYS A 26 -4.58 -6.21 -6.09
N PHE A 27 -5.60 -6.69 -5.36
CA PHE A 27 -5.39 -7.69 -4.32
C PHE A 27 -4.73 -8.96 -4.89
N GLY A 28 -5.21 -9.48 -6.02
CA GLY A 28 -4.63 -10.66 -6.66
C GLY A 28 -3.21 -10.46 -7.20
N LYS A 29 -2.78 -9.22 -7.48
CA LYS A 29 -1.47 -8.94 -8.06
C LYS A 29 -0.43 -8.44 -7.06
N TRP A 30 -0.86 -7.64 -6.08
CA TRP A 30 0.03 -6.90 -5.19
C TRP A 30 0.23 -7.57 -3.83
N ALA A 31 -0.66 -8.48 -3.44
CA ALA A 31 -0.46 -9.29 -2.24
C ALA A 31 0.51 -10.45 -2.48
N ASP A 32 1.17 -10.89 -1.42
CA ASP A 32 2.02 -12.08 -1.39
C ASP A 32 1.13 -13.34 -1.31
N LEU A 33 0.73 -13.82 -2.50
CA LEU A 33 -0.22 -14.92 -2.66
C LEU A 33 0.42 -16.15 -3.31
N PRO A 34 0.10 -17.36 -2.84
CA PRO A 34 0.36 -18.56 -3.61
C PRO A 34 -0.49 -18.59 -4.87
N THR A 35 -0.07 -19.42 -5.82
CA THR A 35 -0.81 -19.65 -7.07
C THR A 35 -1.59 -20.96 -6.97
N THR A 36 -2.83 -20.95 -7.43
CA THR A 36 -3.68 -22.14 -7.55
C THR A 36 -3.18 -23.08 -8.66
N ALA A 37 -3.74 -24.28 -8.73
CA ALA A 37 -3.36 -25.29 -9.74
C ALA A 37 -3.59 -24.81 -11.19
N ASP A 38 -4.56 -23.93 -11.42
CA ASP A 38 -4.90 -23.33 -12.71
C ASP A 38 -4.12 -22.04 -13.00
N GLY A 39 -3.18 -21.64 -12.13
CA GLY A 39 -2.29 -20.51 -12.38
C GLY A 39 -2.83 -19.15 -11.92
N ALA A 40 -3.94 -19.11 -11.18
CA ALA A 40 -4.54 -17.89 -10.66
C ALA A 40 -3.99 -17.56 -9.25
N PRO A 41 -3.96 -16.28 -8.84
CA PRO A 41 -3.63 -15.93 -7.46
C PRO A 41 -4.72 -16.41 -6.51
N ASP A 42 -4.33 -17.13 -5.45
CA ASP A 42 -5.25 -17.59 -4.42
C ASP A 42 -5.50 -16.48 -3.37
N ILE A 43 -6.36 -15.53 -3.71
CA ILE A 43 -6.70 -14.39 -2.82
C ILE A 43 -7.27 -14.85 -1.46
N TRP A 44 -7.91 -16.02 -1.42
CA TRP A 44 -8.56 -16.55 -0.22
C TRP A 44 -7.56 -17.11 0.80
N SER A 45 -6.31 -17.33 0.38
CA SER A 45 -5.22 -17.75 1.27
C SER A 45 -4.79 -16.66 2.26
N LYS A 46 -5.08 -15.39 1.94
CA LYS A 46 -4.71 -14.22 2.77
C LYS A 46 -5.90 -13.40 3.24
N PHE A 47 -6.97 -13.34 2.46
CA PHE A 47 -8.10 -12.46 2.75
C PHE A 47 -9.41 -13.23 2.83
N SER A 48 -10.22 -12.91 3.83
CA SER A 48 -11.60 -13.36 3.91
C SER A 48 -12.50 -12.59 2.93
N GLU A 49 -13.63 -13.18 2.58
CA GLU A 49 -14.66 -12.51 1.78
C GLU A 49 -15.17 -11.24 2.47
N GLU A 50 -15.36 -11.28 3.79
CA GLU A 50 -15.82 -10.13 4.56
C GLU A 50 -14.84 -8.96 4.49
N GLU A 51 -13.54 -9.21 4.60
CA GLU A 51 -12.51 -8.15 4.50
C GLU A 51 -12.50 -7.50 3.13
N LEU A 52 -12.55 -8.30 2.07
CA LEU A 52 -12.55 -7.82 0.69
C LEU A 52 -13.83 -7.04 0.38
N LEU A 53 -15.01 -7.58 0.74
CA LEU A 53 -16.29 -6.90 0.56
C LEU A 53 -16.36 -5.62 1.38
N THR A 54 -15.86 -5.63 2.63
CA THR A 54 -15.79 -4.43 3.46
C THR A 54 -14.95 -3.35 2.77
N ASN A 55 -13.75 -3.71 2.29
CA ASN A 55 -12.89 -2.76 1.56
C ASN A 55 -13.60 -2.18 0.33
N ILE A 56 -14.22 -3.04 -0.49
CA ILE A 56 -14.97 -2.63 -1.69
C ILE A 56 -16.13 -1.69 -1.31
N MET A 57 -16.88 -2.01 -0.26
CA MET A 57 -18.04 -1.21 0.16
C MET A 57 -17.65 0.16 0.72
N LEU A 58 -16.43 0.34 1.25
CA LEU A 58 -15.91 1.67 1.59
C LEU A 58 -15.73 2.58 0.36
N TYR A 59 -15.64 2.02 -0.85
CA TYR A 59 -15.64 2.79 -2.10
C TYR A 59 -17.05 2.99 -2.66
N ILE A 60 -17.89 1.94 -2.61
CA ILE A 60 -19.20 1.92 -3.26
C ILE A 60 -20.25 2.70 -2.46
N ALA A 61 -20.41 2.40 -1.16
CA ALA A 61 -21.47 2.98 -0.35
C ALA A 61 -21.43 4.53 -0.27
N PRO A 62 -20.25 5.18 -0.10
CA PRO A 62 -20.16 6.63 -0.11
C PRO A 62 -19.93 7.23 -1.51
N ALA A 63 -19.99 6.42 -2.59
CA ALA A 63 -19.67 6.83 -3.96
C ALA A 63 -18.28 7.49 -4.09
N SER A 64 -17.29 6.98 -3.36
CA SER A 64 -15.96 7.60 -3.24
C SER A 64 -14.95 7.08 -4.25
N PHE A 65 -15.31 6.12 -5.12
CA PHE A 65 -14.39 5.60 -6.13
C PHE A 65 -13.77 6.73 -6.98
N VAL A 66 -14.58 7.68 -7.45
CA VAL A 66 -14.08 8.79 -8.28
C VAL A 66 -13.12 9.66 -7.48
N THR A 67 -13.54 10.14 -6.31
CA THR A 67 -12.76 11.07 -5.49
C THR A 67 -11.46 10.45 -4.98
N ALA A 68 -11.45 9.15 -4.69
CA ALA A 68 -10.24 8.40 -4.33
C ALA A 68 -9.17 8.43 -5.44
N THR A 69 -9.56 8.56 -6.71
CA THR A 69 -8.60 8.64 -7.82
C THR A 69 -7.98 10.02 -8.04
N TRP A 70 -8.49 11.07 -7.39
CA TRP A 70 -8.00 12.44 -7.60
C TRP A 70 -6.57 12.65 -7.11
N ILE A 71 -6.15 11.91 -6.09
CA ILE A 71 -4.77 11.98 -5.59
C ILE A 71 -3.74 11.69 -6.69
N TYR A 72 -4.04 10.79 -7.62
CA TYR A 72 -3.14 10.44 -8.74
C TYR A 72 -3.05 11.55 -9.79
N TYR A 73 -4.18 12.21 -10.07
CA TYR A 73 -4.16 13.35 -10.98
C TYR A 73 -3.46 14.55 -10.35
N GLY A 74 -3.73 14.80 -9.06
CA GLY A 74 -3.08 15.82 -8.23
C GLY A 74 -1.57 15.63 -8.17
N SER A 75 -1.10 14.43 -7.79
CA SER A 75 0.34 14.14 -7.68
C SER A 75 1.08 14.34 -9.00
N ARG A 76 0.44 14.03 -10.13
CA ARG A 76 1.01 14.26 -11.46
C ARG A 76 1.12 15.74 -11.81
N ILE A 77 0.10 16.56 -11.52
CA ILE A 77 0.14 18.00 -11.87
C ILE A 77 0.97 18.83 -10.90
N GLU A 78 1.12 18.37 -9.67
CA GLU A 78 1.96 18.99 -8.63
C GLU A 78 3.40 18.47 -8.64
N GLU A 79 3.69 17.44 -9.46
CA GLU A 79 4.99 16.76 -9.52
C GLU A 79 5.46 16.25 -8.13
N SER A 80 4.53 15.88 -7.26
CA SER A 80 4.78 15.65 -5.83
C SER A 80 5.26 14.23 -5.49
N LEU A 81 5.51 13.38 -6.49
CA LEU A 81 6.01 12.02 -6.30
C LEU A 81 7.49 11.96 -5.91
N MET A 82 8.23 13.07 -6.08
CA MET A 82 9.65 13.15 -5.77
C MET A 82 9.92 14.32 -4.83
N LEU A 83 10.81 14.09 -3.87
CA LEU A 83 11.34 15.19 -3.07
C LEU A 83 12.26 16.05 -3.94
N PRO A 84 12.28 17.38 -3.73
CA PRO A 84 13.23 18.25 -4.42
C PRO A 84 14.67 17.78 -4.19
N ALA A 85 15.50 17.91 -5.22
CA ALA A 85 16.89 17.47 -5.15
C ALA A 85 17.62 18.07 -3.94
N GLY A 86 18.35 17.23 -3.20
CA GLY A 86 19.08 17.63 -1.99
C GLY A 86 18.22 17.72 -0.72
N THR A 87 16.91 17.44 -0.80
CA THR A 87 16.04 17.39 0.39
C THR A 87 16.23 16.07 1.13
N ARG A 88 16.33 16.15 2.47
CA ARG A 88 16.38 14.99 3.35
C ARG A 88 15.36 15.14 4.48
N ILE A 89 14.59 14.08 4.72
CA ILE A 89 13.65 14.00 5.83
C ILE A 89 14.41 13.72 7.12
N GLN A 90 14.42 14.69 8.03
CA GLN A 90 15.22 14.63 9.28
C GLN A 90 14.50 13.95 10.44
N VAL A 91 13.16 13.84 10.38
CA VAL A 91 12.40 13.17 11.45
C VAL A 91 12.74 11.67 11.50
N PRO A 92 12.81 11.07 12.71
CA PRO A 92 13.06 9.64 12.84
C PRO A 92 12.08 8.81 12.00
N THR A 93 12.64 7.98 11.12
CA THR A 93 11.88 7.17 10.16
C THR A 93 12.12 5.69 10.43
N GLY A 94 11.04 4.90 10.45
CA GLY A 94 11.09 3.45 10.48
C GLY A 94 10.69 2.87 9.13
N VAL A 95 11.33 1.78 8.71
CA VAL A 95 11.00 1.08 7.46
C VAL A 95 10.81 -0.42 7.74
N ALA A 96 9.61 -0.90 7.48
CA ALA A 96 9.30 -2.33 7.37
C ALA A 96 9.39 -2.73 5.89
N ALA A 97 10.50 -3.34 5.50
CA ALA A 97 10.79 -3.71 4.11
C ALA A 97 10.14 -5.06 3.77
N PHE A 98 8.85 -5.03 3.47
CA PHE A 98 8.10 -6.19 2.95
C PHE A 98 8.54 -6.54 1.54
N PRO A 99 8.73 -7.83 1.21
CA PRO A 99 9.28 -8.24 -0.08
C PRO A 99 8.38 -7.93 -1.28
N ASP A 100 7.17 -7.37 -1.09
CA ASP A 100 6.20 -6.88 -2.10
C ASP A 100 6.46 -7.34 -3.54
N PRO A 101 5.62 -8.24 -4.10
CA PRO A 101 5.88 -8.87 -5.40
C PRO A 101 5.91 -7.88 -6.58
N VAL A 102 5.43 -6.65 -6.40
CA VAL A 102 5.36 -5.63 -7.46
C VAL A 102 6.25 -4.42 -7.16
N PHE A 103 6.31 -3.99 -5.90
CA PHE A 103 7.00 -2.78 -5.47
C PHE A 103 8.07 -3.09 -4.42
N LEU A 104 9.12 -3.79 -4.87
CA LEU A 104 10.25 -4.16 -4.02
C LEU A 104 10.79 -2.97 -3.22
N PRO A 105 11.10 -3.15 -1.92
CA PRO A 105 11.73 -2.12 -1.12
C PRO A 105 13.01 -1.61 -1.78
N PRO A 106 13.25 -0.29 -1.77
CA PRO A 106 14.51 0.24 -2.27
C PRO A 106 15.66 -0.29 -1.40
N PRO A 107 16.88 -0.41 -1.95
CA PRO A 107 18.05 -0.73 -1.14
C PRO A 107 18.16 0.25 0.05
N ARG A 108 18.40 -0.27 1.26
CA ARG A 108 18.52 0.55 2.47
C ARG A 108 19.50 1.73 2.30
N SER A 109 20.64 1.49 1.68
CA SER A 109 21.67 2.51 1.41
C SER A 109 21.19 3.65 0.50
N PHE A 110 20.16 3.40 -0.33
CA PHE A 110 19.52 4.44 -1.13
C PHE A 110 18.48 5.20 -0.29
N ALA A 111 17.67 4.48 0.50
CA ALA A 111 16.67 5.10 1.38
C ALA A 111 17.31 6.02 2.44
N GLU A 112 18.46 5.64 3.01
CA GLU A 112 19.19 6.43 4.02
C GLU A 112 19.72 7.78 3.49
N LYS A 113 19.87 7.93 2.16
CA LYS A 113 20.21 9.23 1.54
C LYS A 113 19.07 10.24 1.67
N THR A 114 17.84 9.75 1.72
CA THR A 114 16.62 10.56 1.68
C THR A 114 15.97 10.69 3.06
N TYR A 115 16.10 9.68 3.92
CA TYR A 115 15.43 9.61 5.22
C TYR A 115 16.42 9.43 6.38
N ASN A 116 16.07 10.00 7.54
CA ASN A 116 16.72 9.68 8.81
C ASN A 116 16.19 8.36 9.37
N ILE A 117 16.67 7.25 8.82
CA ILE A 117 16.23 5.89 9.18
C ILE A 117 16.87 5.49 10.51
N VAL A 118 16.04 5.30 11.53
CA VAL A 118 16.46 4.86 12.88
C VAL A 118 16.03 3.43 13.18
N HIS A 119 15.17 2.86 12.35
CA HIS A 119 14.66 1.50 12.46
C HIS A 119 14.45 0.93 11.06
N TRP A 120 14.96 -0.27 10.81
CA TRP A 120 14.81 -0.98 9.54
C TRP A 120 14.69 -2.46 9.82
N THR A 121 13.66 -3.08 9.24
CA THR A 121 13.41 -4.51 9.34
C THR A 121 13.17 -5.07 7.95
N ASP A 122 13.99 -6.03 7.53
CA ASP A 122 13.72 -6.85 6.36
C ASP A 122 12.68 -7.90 6.74
N MET A 123 11.47 -7.78 6.20
CA MET A 123 10.37 -8.67 6.58
C MET A 123 10.48 -10.00 5.85
N PRO A 124 10.13 -11.11 6.51
CA PRO A 124 10.32 -12.44 5.94
C PRO A 124 9.30 -12.80 4.86
N ARG A 125 8.12 -12.15 4.83
CA ARG A 125 6.99 -12.41 3.93
C ARG A 125 6.00 -11.24 3.99
N GLY A 126 5.04 -11.22 3.06
CA GLY A 126 4.00 -10.21 2.96
C GLY A 126 4.21 -9.26 1.78
N GLY A 127 3.09 -8.81 1.21
CA GLY A 127 3.04 -7.98 0.02
C GLY A 127 2.73 -6.51 0.31
N HIS A 128 2.05 -5.90 -0.65
CA HIS A 128 1.69 -4.49 -0.62
C HIS A 128 0.74 -4.14 0.53
N PHE A 129 -0.15 -5.06 0.90
CA PHE A 129 -1.15 -4.87 1.94
C PHE A 129 -0.64 -5.42 3.28
N ALA A 130 0.61 -5.11 3.63
CA ALA A 130 1.33 -5.67 4.77
C ALA A 130 0.51 -5.78 6.08
N ALA A 131 -0.26 -4.75 6.42
CA ALA A 131 -1.09 -4.75 7.63
C ALA A 131 -2.31 -5.69 7.56
N LEU A 132 -2.81 -6.01 6.37
CA LEU A 132 -3.87 -6.99 6.15
C LEU A 132 -3.29 -8.41 5.98
N GLU A 133 -2.13 -8.52 5.32
CA GLU A 133 -1.53 -9.82 5.02
C GLU A 133 -0.77 -10.44 6.20
N GLU A 134 -0.09 -9.61 7.00
CA GLU A 134 0.76 -10.02 8.11
C GLU A 134 0.61 -9.08 9.32
N PRO A 135 -0.60 -8.97 9.90
CA PRO A 135 -0.91 -7.98 10.93
C PRO A 135 0.00 -8.08 12.16
N GLU A 136 0.39 -9.29 12.56
CA GLU A 136 1.27 -9.52 13.72
C GLU A 136 2.70 -9.05 13.45
N LEU A 137 3.22 -9.28 12.24
CA LEU A 137 4.57 -8.81 11.86
C LEU A 137 4.59 -7.28 11.82
N MET A 138 3.59 -6.68 11.16
CA MET A 138 3.48 -5.22 11.06
C MET A 138 3.33 -4.57 12.44
N LEU A 139 2.47 -5.13 13.31
CA LEU A 139 2.25 -4.60 14.66
C LEU A 139 3.49 -4.74 15.56
N ALA A 140 4.19 -5.88 15.50
CA ALA A 140 5.40 -6.09 16.28
C ALA A 140 6.51 -5.10 15.89
N ASP A 141 6.66 -4.86 14.59
CA ASP A 141 7.64 -3.91 14.07
C ASP A 141 7.32 -2.47 14.46
N LEU A 142 6.06 -2.07 14.30
CA LEU A 142 5.58 -0.74 14.69
C LEU A 142 5.82 -0.48 16.19
N ARG A 143 5.55 -1.46 17.05
CA ARG A 143 5.82 -1.35 18.50
C ARG A 143 7.31 -1.17 18.78
N THR A 144 8.16 -1.93 18.10
CA THR A 144 9.63 -1.81 18.22
C THR A 144 10.09 -0.41 17.80
N PHE A 145 9.61 0.10 16.66
CA PHE A 145 9.91 1.45 16.21
C PHE A 145 9.47 2.51 17.22
N ILE A 146 8.23 2.43 17.73
CA ILE A 146 7.69 3.37 18.72
C ILE A 146 8.54 3.36 20.00
N ALA A 147 8.95 2.18 20.49
CA ALA A 147 9.82 2.07 21.66
C ALA A 147 11.17 2.75 21.42
N THR A 148 11.79 2.54 20.26
CA THR A 148 13.07 3.16 19.86
C THR A 148 12.98 4.69 19.88
N VAL A 149 11.94 5.27 19.27
CA VAL A 149 11.81 6.74 19.19
C VAL A 149 11.33 7.38 20.50
N SER A 150 10.65 6.63 21.37
CA SER A 150 10.20 7.11 22.67
C SER A 150 11.33 7.09 23.70
N GLY A 151 12.19 6.05 23.67
CA GLY A 151 13.38 5.98 24.52
C GLY A 151 14.46 7.00 24.14
N ALA A 152 14.51 7.43 22.88
CA ALA A 152 15.43 8.50 22.44
C ALA A 152 15.02 9.92 22.90
N ARG A 153 13.83 10.09 23.49
CA ARG A 153 13.32 11.39 23.99
C ARG A 153 13.52 11.62 25.48
N SER A 154 14.03 10.63 26.22
CA SER A 154 14.41 10.73 27.65
C SER A 154 15.91 10.96 27.80
#